data_AF-A0A1F6JLP3-F1
#
_entry.id   AF-A0A1F6JLP3-F1
#
_cell.length_a   1.000
_cell.length_b   1.000
_cell.length_c   1.000
_cell.angle_alpha   90.00
_cell.angle_beta   90.00
_cell.angle_gamma   90.00
#
_symmetry.space_group_name_H-M   'P 1'
#
loop_
_entity.id
_entity.type
_entity.pdbx_description
1 polymer ?
#
loop_
_entity_poly.entity_id
_entity_poly.type
_entity_poly.pdbx_seq_one_letter_code
_entity_poly.pdbx_strand_id
1 'polypeptide(L)'
;MTEQFKQEILRADEVADLDPYNVRGKTKTEAARERLQSADENSTKVEKVKEGFFNNEQTKILAENKFKRFELRGRTVEEIIDKIPIEFHGLSENMNEINTIKSMQGEVAIKTNKTGFFIPDSGSKNYFKQSGMVHAYENEVVIPLGLRGVQSILGNLADYLELALINLSLFGAKYGYYYTITESKIDHYRNGRSALAVGARDPSGIHVLSSGLDYKRGDIVFAAPLIVPFRAKYY
;
A
#
# COMPACT_ATOMS: atom_id res chain seq x y z
N MET A 1 -39.39 65.39 -7.07
CA MET A 1 -38.76 64.06 -6.98
C MET A 1 -39.48 63.29 -5.89
N THR A 2 -40.31 62.32 -6.26
CA THR A 2 -40.74 61.21 -5.41
C THR A 2 -41.45 60.19 -6.31
N GLU A 3 -40.77 59.09 -6.59
CA GLU A 3 -41.34 57.85 -7.13
C GLU A 3 -42.32 57.26 -6.12
N GLN A 4 -43.47 56.75 -6.60
CA GLN A 4 -44.25 55.78 -5.84
C GLN A 4 -44.59 54.60 -6.75
N PHE A 5 -43.91 53.49 -6.43
CA PHE A 5 -44.16 52.13 -6.88
C PHE A 5 -45.66 51.78 -6.90
N LYS A 6 -46.21 51.56 -8.10
CA LYS A 6 -47.38 50.68 -8.24
C LYS A 6 -46.86 49.26 -8.44
N GLN A 7 -47.01 48.44 -7.41
CA GLN A 7 -46.94 46.99 -7.57
C GLN A 7 -48.10 46.55 -8.46
N GLU A 8 -47.80 46.22 -9.71
CA GLU A 8 -48.72 45.46 -10.56
C GLU A 8 -48.83 44.06 -9.95
N ILE A 9 -49.96 43.80 -9.29
CA ILE A 9 -50.35 42.47 -8.86
C ILE A 9 -50.75 41.72 -10.13
N LEU A 10 -49.81 40.95 -10.68
CA LEU A 10 -50.06 39.99 -11.76
C LEU A 10 -51.16 39.01 -11.31
N ARG A 11 -52.13 38.75 -12.18
CA ARG A 11 -53.23 37.85 -11.88
C ARG A 11 -52.76 36.39 -12.01
N ALA A 12 -53.38 35.49 -11.23
CA ALA A 12 -52.96 34.10 -11.07
C ALA A 12 -52.93 33.28 -12.38
N ASP A 13 -53.66 33.74 -13.41
CA ASP A 13 -53.71 33.19 -14.75
C ASP A 13 -52.46 33.50 -15.60
N GLU A 14 -51.72 34.56 -15.30
CA GLU A 14 -50.49 34.94 -16.03
C GLU A 14 -49.22 34.28 -15.45
N VAL A 15 -49.33 33.56 -14.33
CA VAL A 15 -48.21 32.89 -13.64
C VAL A 15 -48.11 31.40 -13.99
N ALA A 16 -49.13 30.83 -14.66
CA ALA A 16 -49.20 29.40 -14.97
C ALA A 16 -48.22 28.93 -16.06
N ASP A 17 -47.67 29.86 -16.85
CA ASP A 17 -46.73 29.57 -17.93
C ASP A 17 -45.25 29.67 -17.52
N LEU A 18 -44.96 30.02 -16.26
CA LEU A 18 -43.60 30.10 -15.71
C LEU A 18 -43.24 28.94 -14.77
N ASP A 19 -44.08 27.89 -14.69
CA ASP A 19 -43.75 26.69 -13.94
C ASP A 19 -42.96 25.70 -14.83
N PRO A 20 -41.66 25.44 -14.56
CA PRO A 20 -40.86 24.47 -15.31
C PRO A 20 -41.39 23.02 -15.22
N TYR A 21 -42.42 22.76 -14.41
CA TYR A 21 -43.07 21.46 -14.29
C TYR A 21 -44.34 21.28 -15.13
N ASN A 22 -44.78 22.29 -15.88
CA ASN A 22 -45.97 22.18 -16.72
C ASN A 22 -45.67 21.56 -18.10
N VAL A 23 -44.84 20.51 -18.13
CA VAL A 23 -44.60 19.73 -19.34
C VAL A 23 -45.70 18.67 -19.45
N ARG A 24 -46.68 18.93 -20.31
CA ARG A 24 -47.57 17.98 -20.99
C ARG A 24 -47.76 16.62 -20.29
N GLY A 25 -48.81 16.53 -19.48
CA GLY A 25 -49.67 15.35 -19.40
C GLY A 25 -49.05 14.01 -18.93
N LYS A 26 -47.92 13.99 -18.24
CA LYS A 26 -47.42 12.78 -17.56
C LYS A 26 -47.86 12.75 -16.10
N THR A 27 -48.26 11.58 -15.60
CA THR A 27 -48.68 11.43 -14.20
C THR A 27 -47.49 11.60 -13.25
N LYS A 28 -47.69 12.11 -12.03
CA LYS A 28 -46.61 12.29 -11.01
C LYS A 28 -45.77 11.02 -10.78
N THR A 29 -46.37 9.86 -11.02
CA THR A 29 -45.76 8.52 -10.99
C THR A 29 -44.73 8.28 -12.10
N GLU A 30 -44.90 8.84 -13.30
CA GLU A 30 -43.98 8.63 -14.43
C GLU A 30 -42.73 9.51 -14.31
N ALA A 31 -42.87 10.75 -13.85
CA ALA A 31 -41.73 11.63 -13.58
C ALA A 31 -40.87 11.12 -12.40
N ALA A 32 -41.49 10.50 -11.39
CA ALA A 32 -40.78 9.81 -10.32
C ALA A 32 -40.07 8.55 -10.81
N ARG A 33 -40.66 7.82 -11.77
CA ARG A 33 -40.09 6.60 -12.36
C ARG A 33 -38.92 6.89 -13.30
N GLU A 34 -38.95 7.97 -14.08
CA GLU A 34 -37.81 8.45 -14.88
C GLU A 34 -36.65 8.91 -13.98
N ARG A 35 -36.93 9.55 -12.83
CA ARG A 35 -35.89 9.92 -11.84
C ARG A 35 -35.29 8.70 -11.13
N LEU A 36 -36.08 7.66 -10.88
CA LEU A 36 -35.57 6.39 -10.32
C LEU A 36 -34.78 5.59 -11.34
N GLN A 37 -35.22 5.55 -12.61
CA GLN A 37 -34.50 4.87 -13.70
C GLN A 37 -33.19 5.58 -14.06
N SER A 38 -33.15 6.91 -14.07
CA SER A 38 -31.90 7.68 -14.26
C SER A 38 -30.97 7.64 -13.03
N ALA A 39 -31.49 7.35 -11.83
CA ALA A 39 -30.67 7.06 -10.66
C ALA A 39 -30.06 5.64 -10.71
N ASP A 40 -30.77 4.66 -11.26
CA ASP A 40 -30.27 3.29 -11.47
C ASP A 40 -29.23 3.19 -12.60
N GLU A 41 -29.33 4.02 -13.65
CA GLU A 41 -28.32 4.07 -14.73
C GLU A 41 -27.00 4.73 -14.30
N ASN A 42 -27.02 5.49 -13.20
CA ASN A 42 -25.83 6.05 -12.57
C ASN A 42 -25.31 5.21 -11.39
N SER A 43 -25.73 3.94 -11.32
CA SER A 43 -25.08 2.95 -10.47
C SER A 43 -23.65 2.73 -10.97
N THR A 44 -22.74 3.57 -10.47
CA THR A 44 -21.29 3.36 -10.52
C THR A 44 -21.03 1.86 -10.36
N LYS A 45 -20.59 1.19 -11.43
CA LYS A 45 -20.17 -0.21 -11.37
C LYS A 45 -19.29 -0.35 -10.13
N VAL A 46 -19.80 -0.99 -9.08
CA VAL A 46 -19.03 -1.28 -7.88
C VAL A 46 -17.94 -2.21 -8.35
N GLU A 47 -16.74 -1.66 -8.55
CA GLU A 47 -15.60 -2.41 -9.01
C GLU A 47 -15.35 -3.53 -8.00
N LYS A 48 -15.45 -4.79 -8.45
CA LYS A 48 -15.13 -5.95 -7.60
C LYS A 48 -13.63 -5.95 -7.39
N VAL A 49 -13.18 -5.26 -6.34
CA VAL A 49 -11.77 -5.25 -5.92
C VAL A 49 -11.41 -6.66 -5.48
N LYS A 50 -10.49 -7.30 -6.20
CA LYS A 50 -9.93 -8.60 -5.81
C LYS A 50 -9.20 -8.43 -4.46
N GLU A 51 -9.42 -9.36 -3.54
CA GLU A 51 -8.79 -9.32 -2.23
C GLU A 51 -7.26 -9.32 -2.38
N GLY A 52 -6.58 -8.40 -1.68
CA GLY A 52 -5.13 -8.20 -1.78
C GLY A 52 -4.65 -7.34 -2.95
N PHE A 53 -5.53 -6.79 -3.79
CA PHE A 53 -5.15 -5.93 -4.92
C PHE A 53 -5.63 -4.48 -4.72
N PHE A 54 -4.88 -3.53 -5.28
CA PHE A 54 -5.29 -2.13 -5.29
C PHE A 54 -6.43 -1.92 -6.29
N ASN A 55 -7.39 -1.05 -5.96
CA ASN A 55 -8.41 -0.62 -6.91
C ASN A 55 -7.83 0.40 -7.92
N ASN A 56 -8.61 0.81 -8.92
CA ASN A 56 -8.14 1.73 -9.96
C ASN A 56 -7.74 3.10 -9.40
N GLU A 57 -8.50 3.63 -8.44
CA GLU A 57 -8.23 4.92 -7.81
C GLU A 57 -6.89 4.89 -7.04
N GLN A 58 -6.70 3.88 -6.20
CA GLN A 58 -5.45 3.64 -5.46
C GLN A 58 -4.28 3.47 -6.42
N THR A 59 -4.47 2.68 -7.48
CA THR A 59 -3.44 2.47 -8.51
C THR A 59 -3.00 3.77 -9.16
N LYS A 60 -3.95 4.64 -9.51
CA LYS A 60 -3.68 5.95 -10.10
C LYS A 60 -2.92 6.85 -9.13
N ILE A 61 -3.39 6.98 -7.90
CA ILE A 61 -2.76 7.82 -6.86
C ILE A 61 -1.32 7.32 -6.58
N LEU A 62 -1.12 6.02 -6.45
CA LEU A 62 0.20 5.43 -6.22
C LEU A 62 1.16 5.74 -7.38
N ALA A 63 0.71 5.60 -8.62
CA ALA A 63 1.51 5.90 -9.81
C ALA A 63 1.89 7.39 -9.91
N GLU A 64 0.93 8.30 -9.70
CA GLU A 64 1.15 9.75 -9.66
C GLU A 64 2.18 10.14 -8.60
N ASN A 65 2.22 9.40 -7.49
CA ASN A 65 3.15 9.60 -6.38
C ASN A 65 4.43 8.75 -6.46
N LYS A 66 4.73 8.22 -7.66
CA LYS A 66 5.98 7.50 -7.99
C LYS A 66 6.20 6.20 -7.21
N PHE A 67 5.12 5.60 -6.71
CA PHE A 67 5.17 4.23 -6.23
C PHE A 67 5.14 3.27 -7.42
N LYS A 68 5.95 2.20 -7.34
CA LYS A 68 5.85 1.06 -8.24
C LYS A 68 5.12 -0.06 -7.52
N ARG A 69 4.18 -0.68 -8.22
CA ARG A 69 3.41 -1.82 -7.74
C ARG A 69 4.07 -3.12 -8.22
N PHE A 70 4.07 -4.12 -7.36
CA PHE A 70 4.55 -5.47 -7.62
C PHE A 70 3.50 -6.46 -7.14
N GLU A 71 3.35 -7.57 -7.85
CA GLU A 71 2.47 -8.67 -7.43
C GLU A 71 3.31 -9.76 -6.77
N LEU A 72 3.00 -10.05 -5.50
CA LEU A 72 3.55 -11.17 -4.74
C LEU A 72 2.61 -12.37 -4.86
N ARG A 73 3.18 -13.56 -5.08
CA ARG A 73 2.42 -14.77 -5.37
C ARG A 73 2.16 -15.62 -4.12
N GLY A 74 2.66 -15.21 -2.96
CA GLY A 74 2.58 -16.01 -1.76
C GLY A 74 3.53 -17.21 -1.81
N ARG A 75 4.76 -17.02 -2.27
CA ARG A 75 5.78 -18.08 -2.32
C ARG A 75 6.42 -18.29 -0.97
N THR A 76 6.81 -19.53 -0.68
CA THR A 76 7.66 -19.81 0.49
C THR A 76 9.12 -19.47 0.20
N VAL A 77 9.94 -19.32 1.24
CA VAL A 77 11.39 -19.14 1.09
C VAL A 77 12.01 -20.33 0.35
N GLU A 78 11.57 -21.55 0.63
CA GLU A 78 12.00 -22.76 -0.08
C GLU A 78 11.73 -22.68 -1.59
N GLU A 79 10.58 -22.14 -2.00
CA GLU A 79 10.28 -21.96 -3.42
C GLU A 79 11.10 -20.85 -4.10
N ILE A 80 11.74 -19.96 -3.32
CA ILE A 80 12.51 -18.82 -3.83
C ILE A 80 14.02 -19.12 -3.86
N ILE A 81 14.52 -19.90 -2.90
CA ILE A 81 15.96 -20.07 -2.65
C ILE A 81 16.76 -20.55 -3.87
N ASP A 82 16.17 -21.39 -4.71
CA ASP A 82 16.81 -21.93 -5.92
C ASP A 82 16.69 -21.01 -7.15
N LYS A 83 15.95 -19.90 -7.04
CA LYS A 83 15.65 -19.00 -8.17
C LYS A 83 16.53 -17.77 -8.22
N ILE A 84 17.12 -17.38 -7.10
CA ILE A 84 18.07 -16.27 -6.99
C ILE A 84 19.20 -16.65 -6.03
N PRO A 85 20.43 -16.14 -6.24
CA PRO A 85 21.52 -16.38 -5.31
C PRO A 85 21.19 -15.74 -3.96
N ILE A 86 20.99 -16.58 -2.94
CA ILE A 86 20.74 -16.16 -1.56
C ILE A 86 21.73 -16.85 -0.62
N GLU A 87 22.42 -16.06 0.21
CA GLU A 87 23.26 -16.55 1.29
C GLU A 87 22.61 -16.30 2.66
N PHE A 88 22.51 -17.35 3.48
CA PHE A 88 22.01 -17.28 4.85
C PHE A 88 23.19 -17.30 5.83
N HIS A 89 23.33 -16.25 6.65
CA HIS A 89 24.42 -16.14 7.62
C HIS A 89 23.92 -16.36 9.05
N GLY A 90 24.44 -17.39 9.72
CA GLY A 90 24.15 -17.66 11.13
C GLY A 90 22.72 -18.13 11.39
N LEU A 91 22.08 -18.78 10.41
CA LEU A 91 20.67 -19.19 10.44
C LEU A 91 20.46 -20.69 10.20
N SER A 92 21.53 -21.49 10.16
CA SER A 92 21.46 -22.93 9.81
C SER A 92 20.50 -23.72 10.70
N GLU A 93 20.43 -23.40 11.99
CA GLU A 93 19.58 -24.09 12.97
C GLU A 93 18.08 -23.80 12.79
N ASN A 94 17.73 -22.70 12.12
CA ASN A 94 16.36 -22.27 11.90
C ASN A 94 15.86 -22.50 10.47
N MET A 95 16.67 -23.12 9.60
CA MET A 95 16.35 -23.23 8.17
C MET A 95 15.03 -23.92 7.88
N ASN A 96 14.63 -24.92 8.67
CA ASN A 96 13.33 -25.57 8.50
C ASN A 96 12.17 -24.61 8.71
N GLU A 97 12.24 -23.75 9.73
CA GLU A 97 11.20 -22.74 9.98
C GLU A 97 11.27 -21.63 8.92
N ILE A 98 12.48 -21.18 8.56
CA ILE A 98 12.72 -20.14 7.55
C ILE A 98 12.13 -20.54 6.20
N ASN A 99 12.37 -21.77 5.77
CA ASN A 99 11.90 -22.32 4.50
C ASN A 99 10.37 -22.28 4.37
N THR A 100 9.65 -22.35 5.49
CA THR A 100 8.18 -22.29 5.52
C THR A 100 7.62 -20.87 5.53
N ILE A 101 8.43 -19.83 5.76
CA ILE A 101 7.93 -18.44 5.71
C ILE A 101 7.41 -18.17 4.30
N LYS A 102 6.18 -17.65 4.24
CA LYS A 102 5.47 -17.38 3.00
C LYS A 102 5.23 -15.89 2.83
N SER A 103 5.41 -15.38 1.62
CA SER A 103 5.08 -14.00 1.30
C SER A 103 3.57 -13.78 1.32
N MET A 104 3.16 -12.52 1.32
CA MET A 104 1.78 -12.13 1.07
C MET A 104 1.38 -12.52 -0.36
N GLN A 105 0.09 -12.80 -0.54
CA GLN A 105 -0.49 -12.93 -1.87
C GLN A 105 -1.27 -11.66 -2.22
N GLY A 106 -0.90 -11.00 -3.31
CA GLY A 106 -1.54 -9.78 -3.77
C GLY A 106 -0.54 -8.73 -4.27
N GLU A 107 -0.94 -7.46 -4.21
CA GLU A 107 -0.11 -6.34 -4.63
C GLU A 107 0.53 -5.62 -3.45
N VAL A 108 1.77 -5.20 -3.68
CA VAL A 108 2.52 -4.31 -2.80
C VAL A 108 3.03 -3.13 -3.62
N ALA A 109 3.07 -1.96 -3.01
CA ALA A 109 3.61 -0.75 -3.60
C ALA A 109 4.80 -0.23 -2.79
N ILE A 110 5.87 0.15 -3.50
CA ILE A 110 7.09 0.71 -2.91
C ILE A 110 7.56 1.92 -3.70
N LYS A 111 8.22 2.87 -3.06
CA LYS A 111 9.02 3.86 -3.78
C LYS A 111 10.33 3.23 -4.22
N THR A 112 10.79 3.55 -5.42
CA THR A 112 11.99 2.93 -6.02
C THR A 112 13.19 3.88 -6.13
N ASN A 113 13.12 5.04 -5.47
CA ASN A 113 14.29 5.85 -5.17
C ASN A 113 14.83 5.48 -3.78
N LYS A 114 16.13 5.64 -3.55
CA LYS A 114 16.77 5.24 -2.29
C LYS A 114 16.12 5.86 -1.05
N THR A 115 15.85 7.17 -1.10
CA THR A 115 15.25 7.94 0.00
C THR A 115 13.75 7.69 0.22
N GLY A 116 13.08 7.03 -0.73
CA GLY A 116 11.68 6.64 -0.57
C GLY A 116 11.51 5.15 -0.27
N PHE A 117 12.46 4.31 -0.70
CA PHE A 117 12.44 2.88 -0.40
C PHE A 117 12.82 2.62 1.06
N PHE A 118 13.82 3.34 1.59
CA PHE A 118 14.20 3.27 2.99
C PHE A 118 13.75 4.54 3.71
N ILE A 119 13.18 4.38 4.91
CA ILE A 119 12.85 5.51 5.78
C ILE A 119 14.16 6.15 6.27
N PRO A 120 14.38 7.46 6.03
CA PRO A 120 15.54 8.17 6.56
C PRO A 120 15.68 8.01 8.08
N ASP A 121 16.92 7.98 8.57
CA ASP A 121 17.25 7.88 9.99
C ASP A 121 16.74 6.63 10.73
N SER A 122 16.13 5.67 10.02
CA SER A 122 15.73 4.36 10.60
C SER A 122 16.92 3.45 10.85
N GLY A 123 18.07 3.73 10.23
CA GLY A 123 19.35 3.09 10.49
C GLY A 123 19.73 3.12 11.98
N SER A 124 20.44 2.09 12.43
CA SER A 124 20.90 1.91 13.81
C SER A 124 19.80 1.81 14.87
N LYS A 125 18.51 1.77 14.47
CA LYS A 125 17.39 1.52 15.37
C LYS A 125 17.06 0.03 15.44
N ASN A 126 16.52 -0.42 16.57
CA ASN A 126 16.04 -1.79 16.72
C ASN A 126 14.71 -2.00 15.99
N TYR A 127 14.28 -3.27 15.91
CA TYR A 127 13.01 -3.67 15.29
C TYR A 127 11.82 -2.81 15.74
N PHE A 128 11.60 -2.68 17.06
CA PHE A 128 10.42 -1.96 17.56
C PHE A 128 10.38 -0.49 17.14
N LYS A 129 11.53 0.18 17.16
CA LYS A 129 11.64 1.57 16.69
C LYS A 129 11.41 1.66 15.18
N GLN A 130 12.00 0.76 14.40
CA GLN A 130 11.82 0.74 12.94
C GLN A 130 10.36 0.44 12.56
N SER A 131 9.70 -0.51 13.23
CA SER A 131 8.27 -0.80 13.08
C SER A 131 7.40 0.41 13.44
N GLY A 132 7.70 1.11 14.54
CA GLY A 132 7.03 2.35 14.90
C GLY A 132 7.18 3.46 13.85
N MET A 133 8.35 3.56 13.20
CA MET A 133 8.58 4.49 12.10
C MET A 133 7.79 4.12 10.83
N VAL A 134 7.63 2.83 10.54
CA VAL A 134 6.77 2.36 9.42
C VAL A 134 5.31 2.72 9.66
N HIS A 135 4.84 2.65 10.91
CA HIS A 135 3.50 3.12 11.27
C HIS A 135 3.39 4.65 11.19
N ALA A 136 4.41 5.40 11.59
CA ALA A 136 4.45 6.86 11.40
C ALA A 136 4.43 7.23 9.90
N TYR A 137 5.12 6.47 9.05
CA TYR A 137 5.12 6.63 7.59
C TYR A 137 3.71 6.53 6.99
N GLU A 138 2.82 5.72 7.58
CA GLU A 138 1.41 5.67 7.19
C GLU A 138 0.73 7.04 7.35
N ASN A 139 0.93 7.67 8.51
CA ASN A 139 0.35 8.98 8.81
C ASN A 139 0.97 10.12 7.98
N GLU A 140 2.26 10.01 7.64
CA GLU A 140 2.99 11.03 6.90
C GLU A 140 2.82 10.92 5.38
N VAL A 141 2.58 9.72 4.86
CA VAL A 141 2.56 9.46 3.40
C VAL A 141 1.26 8.84 2.95
N VAL A 142 0.77 7.78 3.57
CA VAL A 142 -0.41 7.04 3.05
C VAL A 142 -1.69 7.85 3.27
N ILE A 143 -1.92 8.35 4.48
CA ILE A 143 -3.14 9.10 4.83
C ILE A 143 -3.23 10.43 4.04
N PRO A 144 -2.17 11.25 3.92
CA PRO A 144 -2.23 12.49 3.16
C PRO A 144 -2.48 12.29 1.66
N LEU A 145 -2.15 11.12 1.11
CA LEU A 145 -2.49 10.76 -0.27
C LEU A 145 -3.97 10.39 -0.46
N GLY A 146 -4.76 10.32 0.60
CA GLY A 146 -6.17 9.95 0.54
C GLY A 146 -6.41 8.47 0.23
N LEU A 147 -5.38 7.61 0.36
CA LEU A 147 -5.46 6.19 0.08
C LEU A 147 -6.23 5.44 1.17
N ARG A 148 -7.57 5.47 1.10
CA ARG A 148 -8.44 4.65 1.95
C ARG A 148 -8.25 3.17 1.62
N GLY A 149 -8.30 2.31 2.63
CA GLY A 149 -8.20 0.86 2.37
C GLY A 149 -6.75 0.36 2.18
N VAL A 150 -5.74 1.17 2.53
CA VAL A 150 -4.32 0.89 2.35
C VAL A 150 -3.58 1.16 3.66
N GLN A 151 -2.53 0.39 3.95
CA GLN A 151 -1.68 0.54 5.13
C GLN A 151 -0.20 0.41 4.78
N SER A 152 0.67 0.87 5.67
CA SER A 152 2.13 0.71 5.60
C SER A 152 2.56 -0.39 6.58
N ILE A 153 3.28 -1.39 6.10
CA ILE A 153 3.76 -2.51 6.93
C ILE A 153 5.26 -2.72 6.76
N LEU A 154 5.85 -3.41 7.74
CA LEU A 154 7.16 -4.00 7.58
C LEU A 154 6.95 -5.43 7.09
N GLY A 155 7.35 -5.73 5.86
CA GLY A 155 7.18 -7.07 5.29
C GLY A 155 7.94 -8.14 6.05
N ASN A 156 7.54 -9.39 5.86
CA ASN A 156 8.29 -10.54 6.35
C ASN A 156 9.48 -10.88 5.42
N LEU A 157 10.25 -11.90 5.79
CA LEU A 157 11.40 -12.35 5.00
C LEU A 157 11.01 -12.67 3.54
N ALA A 158 9.98 -13.48 3.34
CA ALA A 158 9.58 -13.94 2.03
C ALA A 158 9.04 -12.82 1.14
N ASP A 159 8.40 -11.79 1.72
CA ASP A 159 7.95 -10.61 0.97
C ASP A 159 9.12 -9.92 0.26
N TYR A 160 10.20 -9.64 0.99
CA TYR A 160 11.37 -8.99 0.41
C TYR A 160 12.17 -9.91 -0.50
N LEU A 161 12.24 -11.21 -0.22
CA LEU A 161 12.87 -12.17 -1.13
C LEU A 161 12.10 -12.32 -2.44
N GLU A 162 10.78 -12.32 -2.42
CA GLU A 162 9.98 -12.35 -3.64
C GLU A 162 10.09 -11.03 -4.41
N LEU A 163 10.15 -9.89 -3.71
CA LEU A 163 10.48 -8.60 -4.34
C LEU A 163 11.87 -8.63 -5.00
N ALA A 164 12.87 -9.24 -4.37
CA ALA A 164 14.20 -9.41 -4.94
C ALA A 164 14.20 -10.34 -6.16
N LEU A 165 13.38 -11.40 -6.14
CA LEU A 165 13.17 -12.29 -7.27
C LEU A 165 12.53 -11.57 -8.47
N ILE A 166 11.61 -10.63 -8.22
CA ILE A 166 10.99 -9.82 -9.27
C ILE A 166 11.94 -8.73 -9.77
N ASN A 167 12.68 -8.09 -8.86
CA ASN A 167 13.57 -6.99 -9.17
C ASN A 167 14.76 -6.90 -8.18
N LEU A 168 15.83 -7.62 -8.50
CA LEU A 168 17.05 -7.70 -7.69
C LEU A 168 17.71 -6.33 -7.45
N SER A 169 17.53 -5.38 -8.36
CA SER A 169 18.15 -4.05 -8.25
C SER A 169 17.66 -3.23 -7.05
N LEU A 170 16.56 -3.64 -6.40
CA LEU A 170 16.02 -3.02 -5.19
C LEU A 170 16.95 -3.13 -3.97
N PHE A 171 17.85 -4.11 -3.96
CA PHE A 171 18.75 -4.37 -2.83
C PHE A 171 20.24 -4.13 -3.16
N GLY A 172 20.56 -3.76 -4.40
CA GLY A 172 21.94 -3.64 -4.89
C GLY A 172 22.59 -2.26 -4.73
N ALA A 173 23.61 -1.99 -5.55
CA ALA A 173 24.46 -0.79 -5.48
C ALA A 173 23.70 0.54 -5.48
N LYS A 174 22.59 0.63 -6.23
CA LYS A 174 21.73 1.83 -6.29
C LYS A 174 21.23 2.27 -4.91
N TYR A 175 21.14 1.33 -3.97
CA TYR A 175 20.68 1.55 -2.62
C TYR A 175 21.81 1.57 -1.59
N GLY A 176 23.07 1.44 -2.04
CA GLY A 176 24.24 1.43 -1.17
C GLY A 176 24.40 0.13 -0.38
N TYR A 177 23.88 -0.99 -0.90
CA TYR A 177 23.98 -2.30 -0.23
C TYR A 177 23.37 -2.30 1.18
N TYR A 178 22.26 -1.57 1.33
CA TYR A 178 21.50 -1.52 2.56
C TYR A 178 20.62 -2.76 2.71
N TYR A 179 20.41 -3.11 3.96
CA TYR A 179 19.51 -4.17 4.39
C TYR A 179 18.21 -3.56 4.86
N THR A 180 17.10 -4.25 4.61
CA THR A 180 15.84 -4.00 5.28
C THR A 180 15.65 -4.99 6.41
N ILE A 181 15.23 -4.51 7.57
CA ILE A 181 14.73 -5.38 8.63
C ILE A 181 13.39 -6.00 8.20
N THR A 182 13.09 -7.20 8.69
CA THR A 182 11.85 -7.90 8.36
C THR A 182 11.05 -8.22 9.61
N GLU A 183 9.73 -8.32 9.47
CA GLU A 183 8.89 -8.98 10.45
C GLU A 183 9.23 -10.49 10.45
N SER A 184 9.63 -11.04 11.60
CA SER A 184 9.90 -12.47 11.74
C SER A 184 9.55 -12.93 13.15
N LYS A 185 9.05 -14.16 13.27
CA LYS A 185 8.78 -14.85 14.55
C LYS A 185 9.88 -15.84 14.95
N ILE A 186 10.78 -16.15 14.00
CA ILE A 186 11.80 -17.21 14.09
C ILE A 186 12.91 -16.85 15.07
N ASP A 187 13.23 -15.56 15.16
CA ASP A 187 14.21 -15.09 16.11
C ASP A 187 13.46 -14.63 17.36
N HIS A 188 13.50 -15.44 18.41
CA HIS A 188 12.77 -15.20 19.63
C HIS A 188 12.97 -13.75 20.10
N TYR A 189 11.86 -13.01 20.20
CA TYR A 189 11.74 -11.67 20.79
C TYR A 189 12.08 -11.68 22.29
N ARG A 190 13.13 -12.37 22.74
CA ARG A 190 13.49 -12.44 24.14
C ARG A 190 13.80 -11.05 24.72
N ASN A 191 14.12 -10.05 23.88
CA ASN A 191 14.31 -8.64 24.27
C ASN A 191 14.08 -7.61 23.13
N GLY A 192 13.38 -7.94 22.04
CA GLY A 192 13.20 -7.01 20.90
C GLY A 192 14.44 -6.70 20.07
N ARG A 193 15.48 -7.53 20.20
CA ARG A 193 16.80 -7.31 19.59
C ARG A 193 17.05 -8.15 18.34
N SER A 194 16.30 -9.21 18.12
CA SER A 194 16.56 -10.09 16.98
C SER A 194 15.39 -10.08 16.00
N ALA A 195 15.71 -9.89 14.75
CA ALA A 195 14.85 -9.87 13.57
C ALA A 195 15.70 -10.30 12.38
N LEU A 196 15.10 -10.84 11.32
CA LEU A 196 15.86 -11.11 10.11
C LEU A 196 16.06 -9.81 9.33
N ALA A 197 17.14 -9.72 8.57
CA ALA A 197 17.36 -8.62 7.65
C ALA A 197 17.74 -9.15 6.27
N VAL A 198 17.22 -8.50 5.23
CA VAL A 198 17.42 -8.86 3.82
C VAL A 198 18.09 -7.70 3.11
N GLY A 199 19.17 -7.95 2.40
CA GLY A 199 19.86 -6.94 1.61
C GLY A 199 20.77 -7.59 0.58
N ALA A 200 21.61 -6.81 -0.08
CA ALA A 200 22.75 -7.34 -0.83
C ALA A 200 24.02 -6.74 -0.23
N ARG A 201 25.08 -7.53 -0.06
CA ARG A 201 26.38 -7.03 0.38
C ARG A 201 27.26 -6.61 -0.79
N ASP A 202 27.07 -7.26 -1.93
CA ASP A 202 27.81 -7.08 -3.17
C ASP A 202 26.94 -7.55 -4.36
N PRO A 203 27.41 -7.46 -5.62
CA PRO A 203 26.62 -7.87 -6.78
C PRO A 203 26.28 -9.37 -6.86
N SER A 204 26.85 -10.22 -6.01
CA SER A 204 26.74 -11.69 -6.11
C SER A 204 25.38 -12.25 -5.69
N GLY A 205 24.59 -11.52 -4.89
CA GLY A 205 23.25 -11.97 -4.53
C GLY A 205 22.63 -11.28 -3.32
N ILE A 206 21.57 -11.90 -2.82
CA ILE A 206 20.86 -11.48 -1.62
C ILE A 206 21.48 -12.16 -0.39
N HIS A 207 21.54 -11.43 0.70
CA HIS A 207 22.02 -11.90 2.00
C HIS A 207 20.87 -11.82 2.99
N VAL A 208 20.70 -12.89 3.75
CA VAL A 208 19.79 -12.98 4.90
C VAL A 208 20.61 -13.20 6.15
N LEU A 209 20.42 -12.35 7.16
CA LEU A 209 21.16 -12.41 8.42
C LEU A 209 20.23 -12.29 9.62
N SER A 210 20.58 -12.96 10.73
CA SER A 210 20.00 -12.64 12.04
C SER A 210 20.56 -11.30 12.50
N SER A 211 19.69 -10.31 12.69
CA SER A 211 20.11 -8.98 13.13
C SER A 211 20.70 -8.99 14.55
N GLY A 212 20.43 -10.01 15.37
CA GLY A 212 20.93 -10.11 16.75
C GLY A 212 22.45 -10.25 16.88
N LEU A 213 23.15 -10.73 15.84
CA LEU A 213 24.58 -11.03 15.89
C LEU A 213 25.49 -9.90 15.35
N ASP A 214 24.94 -8.87 14.67
CA ASP A 214 25.76 -7.94 13.86
C ASP A 214 25.39 -6.45 13.95
N TYR A 215 24.68 -6.01 15.01
CA TYR A 215 24.36 -4.57 15.24
C TYR A 215 25.57 -3.63 15.35
N LYS A 216 26.82 -4.14 15.35
CA LYS A 216 28.02 -3.30 15.17
C LYS A 216 28.09 -2.63 13.79
N ARG A 217 27.22 -3.02 12.85
CA ARG A 217 26.98 -2.36 11.55
C ARG A 217 25.61 -1.67 11.47
N GLY A 218 25.03 -1.24 12.59
CA GLY A 218 23.67 -0.68 12.66
C GLY A 218 23.30 0.34 11.56
N ASP A 219 24.28 1.07 11.03
CA ASP A 219 24.08 2.10 10.00
C ASP A 219 23.71 1.57 8.60
N ILE A 220 23.63 0.24 8.40
CA ILE A 220 23.25 -0.35 7.11
C ILE A 220 21.89 -1.04 7.09
N VAL A 221 21.21 -1.19 8.25
CA VAL A 221 19.91 -1.85 8.35
C VAL A 221 18.80 -0.82 8.59
N PHE A 222 17.92 -0.64 7.62
CA PHE A 222 16.88 0.38 7.60
C PHE A 222 15.48 -0.24 7.53
N ALA A 223 14.47 0.58 7.77
CA ALA A 223 13.07 0.22 7.57
C ALA A 223 12.69 0.50 6.11
N ALA A 224 12.22 -0.51 5.38
CA ALA A 224 11.68 -0.33 4.03
C ALA A 224 10.17 -0.60 4.01
N PRO A 225 9.31 0.44 4.11
CA PRO A 225 7.87 0.25 4.22
C PRO A 225 7.29 -0.36 2.94
N LEU A 226 6.44 -1.37 3.12
CA LEU A 226 5.62 -1.94 2.09
C LEU A 226 4.21 -1.35 2.21
N ILE A 227 3.73 -0.72 1.13
CA ILE A 227 2.35 -0.22 1.08
C ILE A 227 1.48 -1.33 0.53
N VAL A 228 0.44 -1.72 1.27
CA VAL A 228 -0.43 -2.86 0.92
C VAL A 228 -1.90 -2.52 1.12
N PRO A 229 -2.83 -3.11 0.34
CA PRO A 229 -4.26 -3.03 0.64
C PRO A 229 -4.56 -3.69 1.99
N PHE A 230 -5.48 -3.13 2.80
CA PHE A 230 -5.87 -3.66 4.13
C PHE A 230 -6.32 -5.13 4.15
N ARG A 231 -6.66 -5.69 2.98
CA ARG A 231 -7.09 -7.10 2.85
C ARG A 231 -6.02 -8.04 2.29
N ALA A 232 -4.78 -7.59 2.15
CA ALA A 232 -3.71 -8.50 1.79
C ALA A 232 -3.39 -9.41 2.99
N LYS A 233 -3.39 -10.73 2.77
CA LYS A 233 -3.27 -11.74 3.82
C LYS A 233 -2.04 -12.62 3.60
N TYR A 234 -1.41 -13.01 4.71
CA TYR A 234 -0.55 -14.19 4.77
C TYR A 234 -1.49 -15.40 4.88
N TYR A 235 -1.56 -16.22 3.83
CA TYR A 235 -2.38 -17.44 3.81
C TYR A 235 -1.53 -18.68 4.09
#